data_AF-R7TPW6-F1
#
_entry.id   AF-R7TPW6-F1
#
_cell.length_a   1.000
_cell.length_b   1.000
_cell.length_c   1.000
_cell.angle_alpha   90.00
_cell.angle_beta   90.00
_cell.angle_gamma   90.00
#
_symmetry.space_group_name_H-M   'P 1'
#
loop_
_entity.id
_entity.type
_entity.pdbx_description
1 polymer ?
#
loop_
_entity_poly.entity_id
_entity_poly.type
_entity_poly.pdbx_seq_one_letter_code
_entity_poly.pdbx_strand_id
1 'polypeptide(L)'
;MQRKKSLVYLGACALAVFCVLSLTGLPAGNDVIILPEFGSDAQFPLHKISDSRGRLWMKIMSDKSQNKTRRGNKELEYHFQSDINNVAIETDEDYNYYYDDEADEDDDDNKRALRDPHGMKPDRLLLLDESSFADSQQRDVETQIPNYRVSHDPRLHDNPATQIQIPALPWEPGEVRNQKGVPLVVGKTFWSPEVEDLVPEGNAETVHDDIVEKVHALDVAEMRPPEWNRCGRPLNQFVVLSDATEFCARYRYPHEKLVHGEVLSYYLSKLLGFDSVPIVVLSVVNSSQWRHQNISRAGWQPGKVVALIQWKDGVETRRSRVRMPKALLEAYENRSSFSSASRQFPSLSANDLSSLVQWSDLILFDYLTGHYDRVASMQDGADRENKSSIMHENIRNLRQVWQSGKLWLIDNESGFRDAYEMMFNGREAGQKFVEFHEHVLNSICVFRKKTVAKVAALAAESDPHLVLERFAAMHDPLYERLKWSKNGYELFKYQFHKRLKRVVEWVRHCGQL
;
A
#
# COMPACT_ATOMS: atom_id res chain seq x y z
N MET A 1 46.22 41.74 -20.80
CA MET A 1 46.55 42.75 -21.85
C MET A 1 45.25 43.16 -22.53
N GLN A 2 44.89 44.46 -22.42
CA GLN A 2 43.90 45.26 -23.21
C GLN A 2 42.45 44.71 -23.39
N ARG A 3 41.34 45.48 -23.29
CA ARG A 3 41.05 46.89 -22.95
C ARG A 3 39.54 46.98 -22.64
N LYS A 4 39.20 47.90 -21.74
CA LYS A 4 37.87 48.39 -21.30
C LYS A 4 36.92 48.83 -22.42
N LYS A 5 35.61 48.83 -22.13
CA LYS A 5 34.72 50.00 -22.29
C LYS A 5 33.51 49.92 -21.33
N SER A 6 33.33 50.99 -20.56
CA SER A 6 32.13 51.35 -19.79
C SER A 6 31.29 52.34 -20.62
N LEU A 7 29.98 52.43 -20.39
CA LEU A 7 29.24 53.67 -20.63
C LEU A 7 28.09 53.83 -19.61
N VAL A 8 28.01 55.06 -19.10
CA VAL A 8 27.02 55.68 -18.20
C VAL A 8 26.18 56.63 -19.05
N TYR A 9 24.93 56.96 -18.66
CA TYR A 9 24.25 58.28 -18.73
C TYR A 9 22.75 58.06 -18.34
N LEU A 10 22.15 58.60 -17.26
CA LEU A 10 21.82 59.98 -16.79
C LEU A 10 20.54 60.61 -17.39
N GLY A 11 19.61 60.97 -16.48
CA GLY A 11 18.66 62.10 -16.54
C GLY A 11 17.23 61.77 -17.04
N ALA A 12 16.15 62.49 -16.69
CA ALA A 12 15.76 63.47 -15.67
C ALA A 12 14.31 63.93 -16.03
N CYS A 13 13.55 64.45 -15.04
CA CYS A 13 12.38 65.37 -15.19
C CYS A 13 11.08 64.81 -15.84
N ALA A 14 9.85 65.24 -15.54
CA ALA A 14 9.30 66.31 -14.70
C ALA A 14 7.79 66.07 -14.39
N LEU A 15 7.32 66.82 -13.39
CA LEU A 15 5.96 67.15 -12.94
C LEU A 15 4.87 67.36 -14.02
N ALA A 16 3.62 67.00 -13.68
CA ALA A 16 2.46 67.87 -13.87
C ALA A 16 1.27 67.47 -12.97
N VAL A 17 0.67 68.49 -12.37
CA VAL A 17 -0.49 68.54 -11.47
C VAL A 17 -1.77 68.78 -12.28
N PHE A 18 -2.93 68.24 -11.88
CA PHE A 18 -4.21 68.97 -11.90
C PHE A 18 -5.27 68.32 -10.97
N CYS A 19 -5.86 69.16 -10.11
CA CYS A 19 -7.03 68.92 -9.26
C CYS A 19 -8.35 68.86 -10.06
N VAL A 20 -9.42 68.36 -9.40
CA VAL A 20 -10.81 68.91 -9.26
C VAL A 20 -11.65 67.79 -8.60
N LEU A 21 -12.04 67.87 -7.31
CA LEU A 21 -13.34 68.35 -6.75
C LEU A 21 -14.57 67.68 -7.41
N SER A 22 -15.66 67.26 -6.77
CA SER A 22 -16.16 67.13 -5.40
C SER A 22 -17.62 66.60 -5.51
N LEU A 23 -18.20 66.02 -4.44
CA LEU A 23 -19.66 65.96 -4.13
C LEU A 23 -20.53 65.01 -5.02
N THR A 24 -21.57 64.27 -4.61
CA THR A 24 -22.51 64.17 -3.46
C THR A 24 -23.31 62.87 -3.67
N GLY A 25 -23.74 62.12 -2.64
CA GLY A 25 -25.15 62.16 -2.20
C GLY A 25 -25.88 60.80 -2.34
N LEU A 26 -26.43 60.33 -1.20
CA LEU A 26 -27.31 59.16 -0.91
C LEU A 26 -28.68 59.17 -1.68
N PRO A 27 -29.67 58.26 -1.45
CA PRO A 27 -29.72 56.80 -1.19
C PRO A 27 -30.89 56.03 -1.93
N ALA A 28 -31.01 54.71 -1.65
CA ALA A 28 -32.23 53.88 -1.51
C ALA A 28 -33.09 53.42 -2.71
N GLY A 29 -33.33 52.09 -2.78
CA GLY A 29 -34.69 51.52 -2.67
C GLY A 29 -35.42 50.97 -3.92
N ASN A 30 -35.56 49.63 -3.94
CA ASN A 30 -36.70 48.77 -4.34
C ASN A 30 -37.28 48.69 -5.78
N ASP A 31 -37.29 47.43 -6.25
CA ASP A 31 -38.36 46.65 -6.89
C ASP A 31 -38.88 46.89 -8.33
N VAL A 32 -39.19 45.74 -8.95
CA VAL A 32 -40.20 45.41 -10.00
C VAL A 32 -39.70 45.07 -11.42
N ILE A 33 -39.52 43.75 -11.65
CA ILE A 33 -40.21 42.81 -12.58
C ILE A 33 -40.59 43.29 -14.02
N ILE A 34 -40.23 42.50 -15.06
CA ILE A 34 -41.13 41.74 -15.98
C ILE A 34 -40.28 40.92 -17.02
N LEU A 35 -40.69 39.65 -17.16
CA LEU A 35 -40.29 38.48 -17.99
C LEU A 35 -40.57 38.67 -19.52
N PRO A 36 -40.39 37.72 -20.51
CA PRO A 36 -40.41 36.22 -20.46
C PRO A 36 -39.41 35.42 -21.36
N GLU A 37 -38.98 34.19 -20.96
CA GLU A 37 -39.39 32.80 -21.40
C GLU A 37 -38.41 32.16 -22.43
N PHE A 38 -38.11 30.85 -22.56
CA PHE A 38 -38.33 29.54 -21.90
C PHE A 38 -37.26 28.58 -22.53
N GLY A 39 -36.85 27.40 -22.02
CA GLY A 39 -37.30 26.57 -20.91
C GLY A 39 -36.44 25.30 -20.75
N SER A 40 -36.59 24.63 -19.60
CA SER A 40 -36.02 23.33 -19.25
C SER A 40 -37.01 22.59 -18.34
N ASP A 41 -37.48 21.40 -18.73
CA ASP A 41 -38.44 20.59 -17.96
C ASP A 41 -37.84 19.25 -17.53
N ALA A 42 -37.86 19.00 -16.21
CA ALA A 42 -38.31 17.76 -15.56
C ALA A 42 -38.15 17.90 -14.03
N GLN A 43 -39.25 18.18 -13.32
CA GLN A 43 -39.36 18.08 -11.86
C GLN A 43 -40.18 16.83 -11.49
N PHE A 44 -39.73 16.07 -10.49
CA PHE A 44 -40.55 15.04 -9.82
C PHE A 44 -41.27 15.65 -8.59
N PRO A 45 -42.55 15.32 -8.33
CA PRO A 45 -43.26 15.82 -7.16
C PRO A 45 -42.94 15.00 -5.90
N LEU A 46 -42.46 15.66 -4.85
CA LEU A 46 -42.36 15.09 -3.50
C LEU A 46 -43.66 15.38 -2.72
N HIS A 47 -44.44 14.35 -2.41
CA HIS A 47 -45.55 14.49 -1.46
C HIS A 47 -45.09 14.07 -0.05
N LYS A 48 -45.08 15.03 0.89
CA LYS A 48 -44.94 14.78 2.32
C LYS A 48 -46.29 14.31 2.89
N ILE A 49 -46.30 13.18 3.57
CA ILE A 49 -47.43 12.74 4.41
C ILE A 49 -46.86 12.42 5.79
N SER A 50 -47.36 13.09 6.83
CA SER A 50 -47.05 12.81 8.24
C SER A 50 -48.23 12.13 8.91
N ASP A 51 -47.97 11.16 9.79
CA ASP A 51 -48.99 10.68 10.72
C ASP A 51 -49.11 11.61 11.95
N SER A 52 -50.15 11.38 12.77
CA SER A 52 -50.45 12.17 13.98
C SER A 52 -49.43 12.02 15.11
N ARG A 53 -48.29 11.36 14.86
CA ARG A 53 -47.16 11.25 15.81
C ARG A 53 -45.83 11.71 15.22
N GLY A 54 -45.86 12.44 14.10
CA GLY A 54 -44.70 13.18 13.59
C GLY A 54 -43.58 12.31 12.98
N ARG A 55 -43.88 11.08 12.56
CA ARG A 55 -42.88 10.24 11.87
C ARG A 55 -42.93 10.47 10.36
N LEU A 56 -41.76 10.76 9.77
CA LEU A 56 -41.56 10.92 8.33
C LEU A 56 -41.20 9.58 7.69
N TRP A 57 -41.86 9.25 6.59
CA TRP A 57 -41.55 8.07 5.77
C TRP A 57 -41.14 8.51 4.37
N MET A 58 -40.14 7.83 3.79
CA MET A 58 -39.75 8.01 2.40
C MET A 58 -40.06 6.72 1.64
N LYS A 59 -40.96 6.77 0.65
CA LYS A 59 -41.35 5.63 -0.18
C LYS A 59 -40.76 5.82 -1.57
N ILE A 60 -39.76 5.00 -1.93
CA ILE A 60 -39.23 4.94 -3.30
C ILE A 60 -40.06 3.88 -4.04
N MET A 61 -40.82 4.31 -5.05
CA MET A 61 -41.50 3.38 -5.97
C MET A 61 -40.63 3.19 -7.20
N SER A 62 -40.12 1.98 -7.39
CA SER A 62 -39.53 1.54 -8.66
C SER A 62 -40.64 0.89 -9.48
N ASP A 63 -40.93 1.49 -10.63
CA ASP A 63 -41.84 0.93 -11.62
C ASP A 63 -41.01 0.25 -12.71
N LYS A 64 -41.01 -1.09 -12.74
CA LYS A 64 -40.90 -1.88 -13.97
C LYS A 64 -41.29 -3.36 -13.76
N SER A 65 -42.34 -3.71 -14.50
CA SER A 65 -42.73 -5.01 -15.05
C SER A 65 -42.95 -6.20 -14.12
N GLN A 66 -44.25 -6.44 -13.95
CA GLN A 66 -44.96 -7.67 -13.63
C GLN A 66 -44.29 -8.98 -14.10
N ASN A 67 -44.06 -9.89 -13.15
CA ASN A 67 -44.54 -11.27 -13.31
C ASN A 67 -44.82 -11.90 -11.94
N LYS A 68 -46.06 -12.38 -11.78
CA LYS A 68 -46.61 -12.98 -10.56
C LYS A 68 -46.11 -14.41 -10.40
N THR A 69 -45.70 -14.81 -9.19
CA THR A 69 -46.30 -15.97 -8.51
C THR A 69 -46.01 -15.99 -7.00
N ARG A 70 -47.05 -16.39 -6.26
CA ARG A 70 -47.22 -16.44 -4.80
C ARG A 70 -46.30 -17.45 -4.10
N ARG A 71 -45.78 -17.10 -2.92
CA ARG A 71 -46.18 -17.64 -1.58
C ARG A 71 -45.14 -17.31 -0.51
N GLY A 72 -45.63 -16.92 0.68
CA GLY A 72 -45.02 -17.29 1.95
C GLY A 72 -44.43 -16.15 2.79
N ASN A 73 -45.26 -15.57 3.66
CA ASN A 73 -44.85 -14.76 4.81
C ASN A 73 -43.87 -15.52 5.71
N LYS A 74 -42.84 -14.82 6.20
CA LYS A 74 -42.37 -14.87 7.59
C LYS A 74 -41.63 -13.57 7.91
N GLU A 75 -42.29 -12.72 8.71
CA GLU A 75 -41.67 -11.61 9.42
C GLU A 75 -40.65 -12.16 10.43
N LEU A 76 -39.48 -11.53 10.48
CA LEU A 76 -38.53 -11.62 11.58
C LEU A 76 -38.14 -10.17 11.92
N GLU A 77 -38.79 -9.63 12.95
CA GLU A 77 -38.43 -8.36 13.57
C GLU A 77 -37.09 -8.53 14.31
N TYR A 78 -36.10 -7.70 13.97
CA TYR A 78 -34.93 -7.46 14.79
C TYR A 78 -34.99 -6.01 15.28
N HIS A 79 -35.09 -5.83 16.60
CA HIS A 79 -34.96 -4.53 17.25
C HIS A 79 -33.48 -4.17 17.37
N PHE A 80 -33.07 -3.08 16.72
CA PHE A 80 -31.84 -2.38 17.03
C PHE A 80 -32.18 -0.94 17.42
N GLN A 81 -31.93 -0.60 18.68
CA GLN A 81 -32.07 0.73 19.22
C GLN A 81 -30.73 1.43 18.97
N SER A 82 -30.71 2.44 18.10
CA SER A 82 -29.53 3.24 17.82
C SER A 82 -29.73 4.64 18.40
N ASP A 83 -28.87 5.00 19.35
CA ASP A 83 -28.64 6.39 19.72
C ASP A 83 -27.74 6.99 18.65
N ILE A 84 -28.37 7.57 17.63
CA ILE A 84 -27.71 8.42 16.64
C ILE A 84 -28.01 9.85 17.04
N ASN A 85 -27.05 10.52 17.68
CA ASN A 85 -26.83 11.95 17.56
C ASN A 85 -25.34 12.20 17.84
N ASN A 86 -24.68 12.85 16.88
CA ASN A 86 -23.25 13.21 16.81
C ASN A 86 -22.33 12.19 16.12
N VAL A 87 -22.56 11.99 14.82
CA VAL A 87 -21.45 11.71 13.89
C VAL A 87 -21.53 12.80 12.82
N ALA A 88 -20.55 13.71 12.86
CA ALA A 88 -20.27 14.56 11.72
C ALA A 88 -19.81 13.64 10.57
N ILE A 89 -20.61 13.58 9.52
CA ILE A 89 -20.22 12.95 8.26
C ILE A 89 -19.35 13.98 7.55
N GLU A 90 -18.05 13.90 7.76
CA GLU A 90 -17.11 14.42 6.76
C GLU A 90 -17.12 13.44 5.60
N THR A 91 -17.57 13.92 4.46
CA THR A 91 -17.46 13.24 3.18
C THR A 91 -15.98 13.18 2.81
N ASP A 92 -15.42 11.97 2.74
CA ASP A 92 -14.11 11.68 2.16
C ASP A 92 -14.09 12.06 0.66
N GLU A 93 -13.97 13.36 0.35
CA GLU A 93 -13.76 13.87 -1.02
C GLU A 93 -12.29 13.83 -1.48
N ASP A 94 -11.38 13.24 -0.69
CA ASP A 94 -9.94 13.19 -1.02
C ASP A 94 -9.47 11.93 -1.78
N TYR A 95 -10.38 11.14 -2.35
CA TYR A 95 -10.03 10.06 -3.29
C TYR A 95 -10.02 10.55 -4.75
N ASN A 96 -9.38 11.68 -5.02
CA ASN A 96 -8.95 12.02 -6.38
C ASN A 96 -7.57 11.38 -6.63
N TYR A 97 -7.58 10.24 -7.31
CA TYR A 97 -6.42 9.72 -8.02
C TYR A 97 -5.98 10.77 -9.04
N TYR A 98 -4.96 11.57 -8.71
CA TYR A 98 -4.10 12.12 -9.74
C TYR A 98 -3.26 10.94 -10.25
N TYR A 99 -3.56 10.50 -11.47
CA TYR A 99 -2.55 9.86 -12.29
C TYR A 99 -1.45 10.92 -12.47
N ASP A 100 -0.39 10.81 -11.68
CA ASP A 100 0.89 11.36 -12.13
C ASP A 100 1.27 10.53 -13.35
N ASP A 101 0.98 11.09 -14.51
CA ASP A 101 1.59 10.70 -15.77
C ASP A 101 3.10 10.75 -15.58
N GLU A 102 3.72 9.62 -15.25
CA GLU A 102 5.12 9.40 -15.53
C GLU A 102 5.26 9.38 -17.06
N ALA A 103 5.31 10.57 -17.66
CA ALA A 103 5.47 10.74 -19.09
C ALA A 103 6.70 9.96 -19.58
N ASP A 104 6.44 9.05 -20.51
CA ASP A 104 7.41 8.39 -21.36
C ASP A 104 7.96 9.42 -22.37
N GLU A 105 9.12 9.99 -22.08
CA GLU A 105 9.94 10.68 -23.09
C GLU A 105 11.20 9.84 -23.33
N ASP A 106 11.08 8.84 -24.19
CA ASP A 106 12.19 8.20 -24.91
C ASP A 106 11.61 7.51 -26.17
N ASP A 107 11.30 8.30 -27.20
CA ASP A 107 11.26 7.85 -28.60
C ASP A 107 11.43 9.07 -29.53
N ASP A 108 12.67 9.27 -29.98
CA ASP A 108 13.11 10.30 -30.92
C ASP A 108 13.10 9.69 -32.34
N ASP A 109 12.16 10.09 -33.21
CA ASP A 109 12.35 10.19 -34.69
C ASP A 109 11.05 10.60 -35.43
N ASN A 110 10.65 11.88 -35.35
CA ASN A 110 10.21 12.64 -36.54
C ASN A 110 9.97 14.13 -36.23
N LYS A 111 10.82 15.00 -36.77
CA LYS A 111 10.65 16.46 -36.71
C LYS A 111 9.83 16.98 -37.90
N ARG A 112 8.70 17.65 -37.64
CA ARG A 112 8.34 18.89 -38.37
C ARG A 112 7.29 19.77 -37.67
N ALA A 113 7.77 20.94 -37.24
CA ALA A 113 7.15 22.28 -37.22
C ALA A 113 5.76 22.51 -36.59
N LEU A 114 5.69 23.34 -35.53
CA LEU A 114 5.02 24.67 -35.51
C LEU A 114 4.98 25.33 -34.10
N ARG A 115 5.57 26.53 -34.01
CA ARG A 115 5.20 27.78 -33.27
C ARG A 115 4.82 27.80 -31.77
N ASP A 116 5.71 28.46 -31.00
CA ASP A 116 5.61 29.62 -30.07
C ASP A 116 4.50 29.77 -28.97
N PRO A 117 4.80 30.44 -27.83
CA PRO A 117 4.28 30.10 -26.51
C PRO A 117 3.49 31.23 -25.81
N HIS A 118 2.61 30.86 -24.87
CA HIS A 118 2.13 31.78 -23.85
C HIS A 118 2.08 31.09 -22.48
N GLY A 119 2.92 31.57 -21.57
CA GLY A 119 2.91 31.21 -20.15
C GLY A 119 1.91 32.05 -19.36
N MET A 120 1.22 31.41 -18.42
CA MET A 120 0.40 32.05 -17.40
C MET A 120 0.95 31.75 -16.00
N LYS A 121 0.96 32.80 -15.18
CA LYS A 121 1.42 32.85 -13.79
C LYS A 121 0.30 32.37 -12.85
N PRO A 122 0.63 31.81 -11.67
CA PRO A 122 -0.38 31.41 -10.70
C PRO A 122 -0.88 32.59 -9.86
N ASP A 123 -2.20 32.65 -9.71
CA ASP A 123 -2.92 33.62 -8.88
C ASP A 123 -2.92 33.23 -7.39
N ARG A 124 -2.96 34.29 -6.58
CA ARG A 124 -3.07 34.32 -5.12
C ARG A 124 -4.26 33.50 -4.60
N LEU A 125 -4.00 32.56 -3.68
CA LEU A 125 -5.02 32.06 -2.76
C LEU A 125 -4.90 32.74 -1.39
N LEU A 126 -6.08 33.09 -0.88
CA LEU A 126 -6.34 33.87 0.31
C LEU A 126 -6.04 33.08 1.59
N LEU A 127 -5.26 33.70 2.46
CA LEU A 127 -5.06 33.31 3.86
C LEU A 127 -6.37 33.54 4.63
N LEU A 128 -6.89 32.47 5.24
CA LEU A 128 -7.83 32.59 6.34
C LEU A 128 -7.08 32.31 7.65
N ASP A 129 -7.20 33.30 8.52
CA ASP A 129 -6.64 33.45 9.85
C ASP A 129 -7.55 32.72 10.85
N GLU A 130 -7.05 31.65 11.48
CA GLU A 130 -7.66 31.07 12.68
C GLU A 130 -6.71 31.19 13.86
N SER A 131 -6.56 32.43 14.32
CA SER A 131 -5.97 32.78 15.60
C SER A 131 -7.04 32.84 16.69
N SER A 132 -7.38 31.71 17.29
CA SER A 132 -7.84 31.66 18.70
C SER A 132 -8.12 30.22 19.13
N PHE A 133 -7.22 29.60 19.86
CA PHE A 133 -7.51 28.71 21.02
C PHE A 133 -6.17 28.24 21.59
N ALA A 134 -5.51 29.13 22.31
CA ALA A 134 -4.41 28.80 23.19
C ALA A 134 -4.80 29.32 24.58
N ASP A 135 -5.28 28.43 25.45
CA ASP A 135 -4.85 28.42 26.85
C ASP A 135 -5.34 27.15 27.55
N SER A 136 -4.40 26.36 28.08
CA SER A 136 -4.44 25.71 29.40
C SER A 136 -3.74 24.34 29.43
N GLN A 137 -2.75 24.29 30.33
CA GLN A 137 -2.12 23.11 30.94
C GLN A 137 -1.13 22.29 30.11
N GLN A 138 0.04 22.91 29.90
CA GLN A 138 1.32 22.22 29.91
C GLN A 138 1.51 21.58 31.31
N ARG A 139 1.29 20.26 31.41
CA ARG A 139 1.83 19.45 32.50
C ARG A 139 2.98 18.65 31.93
N ASP A 140 4.17 18.88 32.47
CA ASP A 140 5.36 18.08 32.23
C ASP A 140 5.08 16.62 32.60
N VAL A 141 4.80 15.79 31.60
CA VAL A 141 4.87 14.34 31.73
C VAL A 141 6.20 13.93 31.12
N GLU A 142 7.23 13.96 31.98
CA GLU A 142 8.49 13.27 31.77
C GLU A 142 8.19 11.77 31.66
N THR A 143 7.87 11.32 30.45
CA THR A 143 7.70 9.92 30.13
C THR A 143 9.09 9.31 30.10
N GLN A 144 9.51 8.76 31.24
CA GLN A 144 10.68 7.89 31.32
C GLN A 144 10.46 6.73 30.36
N ILE A 145 11.08 6.80 29.18
CA ILE A 145 11.27 5.65 28.31
C ILE A 145 12.27 4.75 29.06
N PRO A 146 11.90 3.52 29.49
CA PRO A 146 12.84 2.65 30.16
C PRO A 146 14.02 2.39 29.23
N ASN A 147 15.25 2.48 29.76
CA ASN A 147 16.45 1.99 29.10
C ASN A 147 16.27 0.50 28.81
N TYR A 148 15.80 0.18 27.61
CA TYR A 148 15.57 -1.19 27.18
C TYR A 148 16.93 -1.80 26.79
N ARG A 149 17.55 -2.50 27.74
CA ARG A 149 18.56 -3.51 27.40
C ARG A 149 17.83 -4.74 26.91
N VAL A 150 17.97 -5.04 25.63
CA VAL A 150 17.57 -6.33 25.05
C VAL A 150 18.38 -7.41 25.75
N SER A 151 17.78 -8.09 26.72
CA SER A 151 18.37 -9.29 27.32
C SER A 151 18.40 -10.37 26.26
N HIS A 152 19.57 -10.57 25.64
CA HIS A 152 19.85 -11.76 24.85
C HIS A 152 19.79 -12.99 25.78
N ASP A 153 18.68 -13.73 25.77
CA ASP A 153 18.68 -15.11 26.23
C ASP A 153 18.95 -16.02 25.02
N PRO A 154 20.13 -16.64 24.90
CA PRO A 154 20.47 -17.53 23.79
C PRO A 154 19.60 -18.79 23.73
N ARG A 155 18.75 -19.02 24.74
CA ARG A 155 17.82 -20.16 24.83
C ARG A 155 16.45 -19.91 24.18
N LEU A 156 16.22 -18.75 23.57
CA LEU A 156 14.94 -18.40 22.93
C LEU A 156 14.88 -18.69 21.43
N HIS A 157 15.97 -19.14 20.80
CA HIS A 157 15.88 -19.81 19.49
C HIS A 157 15.09 -21.13 19.56
N ASP A 158 14.80 -21.63 20.76
CA ASP A 158 13.96 -22.80 21.06
C ASP A 158 12.57 -22.42 21.64
N ASN A 159 12.00 -21.28 21.24
CA ASN A 159 10.59 -21.02 21.55
C ASN A 159 9.74 -22.09 20.83
N PRO A 160 8.73 -22.73 21.45
CA PRO A 160 7.89 -23.74 20.79
C PRO A 160 7.20 -23.28 19.49
N ALA A 161 7.14 -21.97 19.21
CA ALA A 161 6.69 -21.40 17.93
C ALA A 161 7.64 -21.69 16.74
N THR A 162 8.88 -22.11 16.98
CA THR A 162 9.88 -22.42 15.95
C THR A 162 9.98 -23.90 15.61
N GLN A 163 9.26 -24.78 16.33
CA GLN A 163 9.13 -26.20 15.96
C GLN A 163 7.74 -26.48 15.38
N ILE A 164 7.36 -25.74 14.32
CA ILE A 164 6.12 -26.05 13.63
C ILE A 164 6.31 -27.40 12.93
N GLN A 165 5.61 -28.43 13.42
CA GLN A 165 5.62 -29.73 12.79
C GLN A 165 5.00 -29.58 11.40
N ILE A 166 5.84 -29.66 10.37
CA ILE A 166 5.41 -29.62 8.97
C ILE A 166 4.55 -30.86 8.73
N PRO A 167 3.25 -30.72 8.43
CA PRO A 167 2.44 -31.87 8.07
C PRO A 167 3.06 -32.54 6.85
N ALA A 168 3.24 -33.86 6.90
CA ALA A 168 3.65 -34.63 5.73
C ALA A 168 2.52 -34.54 4.69
N LEU A 169 2.67 -33.64 3.73
CA LEU A 169 1.78 -33.57 2.58
C LEU A 169 1.99 -34.84 1.72
N PRO A 170 0.95 -35.48 1.18
CA PRO A 170 1.08 -36.62 0.28
C PRO A 170 1.44 -36.11 -1.12
N TRP A 171 2.58 -36.53 -1.68
CA TRP A 171 3.05 -36.11 -3.01
C TRP A 171 3.23 -37.34 -3.89
N GLU A 172 2.72 -37.28 -5.11
CA GLU A 172 2.97 -38.29 -6.13
C GLU A 172 4.42 -38.18 -6.67
N PRO A 173 5.06 -39.31 -7.05
CA PRO A 173 6.33 -39.28 -7.74
C PRO A 173 6.16 -38.60 -9.11
N GLY A 174 6.96 -37.58 -9.37
CA GLY A 174 6.98 -36.89 -10.67
C GLY A 174 8.07 -35.83 -10.70
N GLU A 175 8.78 -35.73 -11.82
CA GLU A 175 9.88 -34.79 -11.97
C GLU A 175 9.91 -34.25 -13.40
N VAL A 176 9.99 -32.94 -13.53
CA VAL A 176 10.19 -32.26 -14.81
C VAL A 176 11.66 -31.91 -14.92
N ARG A 177 12.29 -32.28 -16.02
CA ARG A 177 13.69 -31.95 -16.31
C ARG A 177 13.80 -31.06 -17.54
N ASN A 178 14.82 -30.20 -17.57
CA ASN A 178 15.16 -29.45 -18.78
C ASN A 178 15.85 -30.35 -19.83
N GLN A 179 16.19 -29.78 -20.99
CA GLN A 179 16.89 -30.48 -22.08
C GLN A 179 18.26 -31.06 -21.68
N LYS A 180 18.89 -30.52 -20.63
CA LYS A 180 20.17 -31.00 -20.08
C LYS A 180 19.99 -32.04 -18.98
N GLY A 181 18.76 -32.47 -18.70
CA GLY A 181 18.45 -33.41 -17.64
C GLY A 181 18.50 -32.82 -16.22
N VAL A 182 18.57 -31.50 -16.05
CA VAL A 182 18.52 -30.88 -14.71
C VAL A 182 17.07 -30.86 -14.22
N PRO A 183 16.78 -31.34 -12.99
CA PRO A 183 15.46 -31.22 -12.38
C PRO A 183 15.04 -29.74 -12.30
N LEU A 184 13.81 -29.45 -12.74
CA LEU A 184 13.18 -28.14 -12.62
C LEU A 184 12.05 -28.13 -11.60
N VAL A 185 11.24 -29.20 -11.61
CA VAL A 185 10.08 -29.35 -10.73
C VAL A 185 10.07 -30.76 -10.14
N VAL A 186 9.84 -30.87 -8.84
CA VAL A 186 9.76 -32.12 -8.05
C VAL A 186 8.33 -32.28 -7.50
N GLY A 187 7.80 -33.50 -7.57
CA GLY A 187 6.45 -33.83 -7.10
C GLY A 187 5.37 -33.02 -7.81
N LYS A 188 5.63 -32.63 -9.07
CA LYS A 188 4.78 -31.78 -9.95
C LYS A 188 4.48 -30.35 -9.50
N THR A 189 4.73 -30.02 -8.23
CA THR A 189 4.24 -28.78 -7.59
C THR A 189 5.36 -27.95 -6.99
N PHE A 190 6.58 -28.47 -6.89
CA PHE A 190 7.67 -27.76 -6.25
C PHE A 190 8.84 -27.48 -7.15
N TRP A 191 9.40 -26.29 -7.04
CA TRP A 191 10.70 -26.01 -7.61
C TRP A 191 11.73 -27.02 -7.07
N SER A 192 12.61 -27.49 -7.95
CA SER A 192 13.74 -28.30 -7.54
C SER A 192 14.75 -27.46 -6.75
N PRO A 193 15.57 -28.07 -5.87
CA PRO A 193 16.66 -27.36 -5.20
C PRO A 193 17.57 -26.61 -6.19
N GLU A 194 17.87 -27.22 -7.33
CA GLU A 194 18.71 -26.62 -8.37
C GLU A 194 18.12 -25.33 -8.96
N VAL A 195 16.78 -25.21 -9.00
CA VAL A 195 16.10 -23.99 -9.45
C VAL A 195 15.96 -22.99 -8.30
N GLU A 196 15.71 -23.44 -7.07
CA GLU A 196 15.71 -22.57 -5.89
C GLU A 196 17.08 -21.89 -5.69
N ASP A 197 18.18 -22.59 -5.95
CA ASP A 197 19.57 -22.07 -5.84
C ASP A 197 19.90 -20.98 -6.89
N LEU A 198 19.06 -20.80 -7.92
CA LEU A 198 19.18 -19.69 -8.88
C LEU A 198 18.61 -18.37 -8.34
N VAL A 199 17.87 -18.41 -7.23
CA VAL A 199 17.31 -17.21 -6.62
C VAL A 199 18.41 -16.50 -5.83
N PRO A 200 18.71 -15.23 -6.13
CA PRO A 200 19.70 -14.50 -5.36
C PRO A 200 19.28 -14.36 -3.90
N GLU A 201 20.23 -14.39 -2.99
CA GLU A 201 19.95 -14.18 -1.56
C GLU A 201 19.51 -12.74 -1.29
N GLY A 202 18.56 -12.59 -0.37
CA GLY A 202 18.10 -11.31 0.16
C GLY A 202 18.64 -11.06 1.57
N ASN A 203 17.75 -10.69 2.49
CA ASN A 203 18.11 -10.53 3.90
C ASN A 203 18.41 -11.88 4.54
N ALA A 204 19.61 -12.03 5.09
CA ALA A 204 19.93 -13.18 5.94
C ALA A 204 19.07 -13.16 7.22
N GLU A 205 18.73 -14.35 7.73
CA GLU A 205 17.79 -14.51 8.83
C GLU A 205 18.24 -13.83 10.13
N THR A 206 19.55 -13.76 10.36
CA THR A 206 20.20 -13.19 11.55
C THR A 206 20.30 -11.66 11.53
N VAL A 207 20.24 -11.03 10.34
CA VAL A 207 20.49 -9.58 10.18
C VAL A 207 19.41 -8.72 10.84
N HIS A 208 18.23 -9.28 11.11
CA HIS A 208 17.15 -8.55 11.77
C HIS A 208 17.56 -8.03 13.15
N ASP A 209 18.09 -8.90 14.01
CA ASP A 209 18.38 -8.55 15.40
C ASP A 209 19.48 -7.48 15.45
N ASP A 210 20.49 -7.58 14.58
CA ASP A 210 21.53 -6.57 14.40
C ASP A 210 20.92 -5.20 14.00
N ILE A 211 19.96 -5.19 13.08
CA ILE A 211 19.31 -3.96 12.61
C ILE A 211 18.40 -3.36 13.67
N VAL A 212 17.65 -4.17 14.42
CA VAL A 212 16.83 -3.71 15.55
C VAL A 212 17.71 -3.10 16.63
N GLU A 213 18.80 -3.77 17.00
CA GLU A 213 19.76 -3.26 17.97
C GLU A 213 20.35 -1.92 17.51
N LYS A 214 20.80 -1.83 16.26
CA LYS A 214 21.30 -0.58 15.68
C LYS A 214 20.28 0.54 15.72
N VAL A 215 19.04 0.28 15.29
CA VAL A 215 17.97 1.27 15.29
C VAL A 215 17.68 1.78 16.70
N HIS A 216 17.76 0.95 17.73
CA HIS A 216 17.50 1.41 19.10
C HIS A 216 18.73 2.01 19.80
N ALA A 217 19.95 1.67 19.37
CA ALA A 217 21.19 2.13 19.99
C ALA A 217 21.77 3.40 19.35
N LEU A 218 21.56 3.60 18.05
CA LEU A 218 22.22 4.67 17.29
C LEU A 218 21.33 5.90 17.13
N ASP A 219 21.98 7.07 17.21
CA ASP A 219 21.33 8.33 16.86
C ASP A 219 21.08 8.41 15.36
N VAL A 220 20.01 9.12 14.98
CA VAL A 220 19.84 9.60 13.60
C VAL A 220 20.83 10.72 13.37
N ALA A 221 21.78 10.51 12.47
CA ALA A 221 22.75 11.51 12.06
C ALA A 221 22.13 12.51 11.08
N GLU A 222 21.30 12.03 10.16
CA GLU A 222 20.70 12.87 9.13
C GLU A 222 19.26 12.47 8.83
N MET A 223 18.41 13.48 8.62
CA MET A 223 17.04 13.34 8.15
C MET A 223 16.83 14.25 6.94
N ARG A 224 16.47 13.66 5.80
CA ARG A 224 16.21 14.37 4.54
C ARG A 224 14.74 14.27 4.14
N PRO A 225 14.18 15.32 3.51
CA PRO A 225 12.85 15.26 2.90
C PRO A 225 12.72 14.11 1.89
N PRO A 226 11.48 13.68 1.59
CA PRO A 226 11.26 12.64 0.61
C PRO A 226 11.51 13.18 -0.81
N GLU A 227 12.14 12.35 -1.65
CA GLU A 227 12.33 12.55 -3.08
C GLU A 227 11.74 11.36 -3.84
N TRP A 228 11.43 11.50 -5.13
CA TRP A 228 10.84 10.41 -5.93
C TRP A 228 11.70 9.12 -5.90
N ASN A 229 13.03 9.26 -5.82
CA ASN A 229 14.00 8.17 -5.71
C ASN A 229 14.41 7.87 -4.25
N ARG A 230 13.83 8.57 -3.26
CA ARG A 230 14.07 8.42 -1.83
C ARG A 230 12.79 8.64 -1.03
N CYS A 231 12.06 7.57 -0.75
CA CYS A 231 10.87 7.61 0.13
C CYS A 231 9.71 8.47 -0.37
N GLY A 232 9.56 8.71 -1.67
CA GLY A 232 8.77 9.72 -2.38
C GLY A 232 7.28 9.93 -2.08
N ARG A 233 6.86 9.94 -0.81
CA ARG A 233 5.52 10.34 -0.36
C ARG A 233 5.67 11.45 0.69
N PRO A 234 4.76 12.45 0.70
CA PRO A 234 4.70 13.47 1.75
C PRO A 234 4.73 12.85 3.15
N LEU A 235 5.37 13.54 4.10
CA LEU A 235 5.63 13.12 5.48
C LEU A 235 6.59 11.93 5.66
N ASN A 236 6.98 11.19 4.62
CA ASN A 236 8.11 10.28 4.77
C ASN A 236 9.41 11.08 4.95
N GLN A 237 10.44 10.46 5.52
CA GLN A 237 11.78 11.02 5.57
C GLN A 237 12.80 9.95 5.20
N PHE A 238 13.85 10.35 4.48
CA PHE A 238 15.03 9.51 4.30
C PHE A 238 15.95 9.73 5.49
N VAL A 239 16.27 8.65 6.20
CA VAL A 239 16.96 8.69 7.50
C VAL A 239 18.30 7.96 7.39
N VAL A 240 19.35 8.57 7.91
CA VAL A 240 20.68 7.97 7.98
C VAL A 240 21.09 7.91 9.45
N LEU A 241 21.38 6.71 9.94
CA LEU A 241 21.91 6.51 11.29
C LEU A 241 23.39 6.94 11.37
N SER A 242 23.90 7.11 12.58
CA SER A 242 25.31 7.49 12.82
C SER A 242 26.35 6.51 12.27
N ASP A 243 25.99 5.26 11.97
CA ASP A 243 26.84 4.28 11.29
C ASP A 243 26.68 4.27 9.76
N ALA A 244 26.00 5.28 9.22
CA ALA A 244 25.61 5.43 7.81
C ALA A 244 24.57 4.42 7.30
N THR A 245 23.94 3.60 8.17
CA THR A 245 22.82 2.75 7.74
C THR A 245 21.62 3.61 7.33
N GLU A 246 21.05 3.32 6.17
CA GLU A 246 19.99 4.11 5.56
C GLU A 246 18.61 3.46 5.72
N PHE A 247 17.61 4.29 6.00
CA PHE A 247 16.22 3.89 6.19
C PHE A 247 15.26 4.84 5.50
N CYS A 248 14.13 4.28 5.11
CA CYS A 248 12.95 5.03 4.79
C CYS A 248 12.03 5.12 6.00
N ALA A 249 11.90 6.30 6.60
CA ALA A 249 10.99 6.54 7.71
C ALA A 249 9.58 6.86 7.19
N ARG A 250 8.61 6.02 7.54
CA ARG A 250 7.20 6.16 7.17
C ARG A 250 6.37 6.54 8.38
N TYR A 251 5.84 7.75 8.33
CA TYR A 251 4.94 8.30 9.33
C TYR A 251 3.52 8.37 8.77
N ARG A 252 2.54 7.83 9.50
CA ARG A 252 1.16 7.69 9.00
C ARG A 252 0.09 8.13 9.99
N TYR A 253 0.43 8.70 11.14
CA TYR A 253 -0.60 9.15 12.09
C TYR A 253 -1.55 10.17 11.44
N PRO A 254 -2.88 10.06 11.60
CA PRO A 254 -3.61 9.10 12.46
C PRO A 254 -3.94 7.74 11.81
N HIS A 255 -3.55 7.50 10.56
CA HIS A 255 -3.76 6.26 9.80
C HIS A 255 -2.73 5.15 10.11
N GLU A 256 -2.56 4.81 11.38
CA GLU A 256 -1.61 3.77 11.84
C GLU A 256 -1.88 2.38 11.24
N LYS A 257 -3.07 2.15 10.66
CA LYS A 257 -3.39 0.94 9.89
C LYS A 257 -2.43 0.66 8.72
N LEU A 258 -1.83 1.70 8.15
CA LEU A 258 -0.83 1.57 7.09
C LEU A 258 0.52 1.10 7.66
N VAL A 259 0.85 1.53 8.89
CA VAL A 259 2.04 1.01 9.62
C VAL A 259 1.86 -0.45 9.98
N HIS A 260 0.64 -0.88 10.37
CA HIS A 260 0.32 -2.31 10.57
C HIS A 260 0.66 -3.12 9.31
N GLY A 261 0.30 -2.63 8.12
CA GLY A 261 0.61 -3.27 6.84
C GLY A 261 2.10 -3.54 6.66
N GLU A 262 2.95 -2.52 6.87
CA GLU A 262 4.40 -2.66 6.74
C GLU A 262 4.99 -3.68 7.72
N VAL A 263 4.68 -3.52 9.01
CA VAL A 263 5.29 -4.31 10.08
C VAL A 263 4.88 -5.78 9.98
N LEU A 264 3.58 -6.05 9.82
CA LEU A 264 3.09 -7.42 9.74
C LEU A 264 3.53 -8.11 8.45
N SER A 265 3.68 -7.37 7.35
CA SER A 265 4.22 -7.90 6.09
C SER A 265 5.65 -8.36 6.27
N TYR A 266 6.49 -7.54 6.92
CA TYR A 266 7.85 -7.95 7.24
C TYR A 266 7.91 -9.18 8.15
N TYR A 267 7.15 -9.21 9.25
CA TYR A 267 7.19 -10.34 10.17
C TYR A 267 6.57 -11.63 9.60
N LEU A 268 5.54 -11.52 8.77
CA LEU A 268 5.05 -12.66 8.00
C LEU A 268 6.13 -13.18 7.06
N SER A 269 6.86 -12.28 6.40
CA SER A 269 7.95 -12.67 5.50
C SER A 269 8.99 -13.54 6.23
N LYS A 270 9.40 -13.15 7.45
CA LYS A 270 10.31 -13.95 8.28
C LYS A 270 9.71 -15.31 8.65
N LEU A 271 8.46 -15.34 9.15
CA LEU A 271 7.79 -16.59 9.51
C LEU A 271 7.75 -17.57 8.33
N LEU A 272 7.51 -17.07 7.12
CA LEU A 272 7.43 -17.87 5.89
C LEU A 272 8.79 -18.13 5.23
N GLY A 273 9.88 -17.53 5.72
CA GLY A 273 11.22 -17.69 5.15
C GLY A 273 11.44 -16.91 3.85
N PHE A 274 10.70 -15.83 3.66
CA PHE A 274 10.97 -14.84 2.62
C PHE A 274 12.06 -13.88 3.10
N ASP A 275 12.99 -13.57 2.19
CA ASP A 275 14.15 -12.72 2.39
C ASP A 275 14.10 -11.46 1.50
N SER A 276 13.01 -11.29 0.75
CA SER A 276 12.78 -10.24 -0.26
C SER A 276 11.95 -9.05 0.25
N VAL A 277 11.63 -9.00 1.55
CA VAL A 277 10.95 -7.86 2.18
C VAL A 277 11.99 -7.07 2.99
N PRO A 278 12.11 -5.74 2.81
CA PRO A 278 13.03 -4.93 3.61
C PRO A 278 12.71 -5.02 5.10
N ILE A 279 13.74 -4.94 5.94
CA ILE A 279 13.58 -4.99 7.39
C ILE A 279 12.77 -3.79 7.86
N VAL A 280 11.79 -4.01 8.72
CA VAL A 280 10.98 -2.95 9.33
C VAL A 280 11.25 -2.94 10.83
N VAL A 281 11.63 -1.78 11.35
CA VAL A 281 11.80 -1.54 12.79
C VAL A 281 11.01 -0.30 13.17
N LEU A 282 10.24 -0.35 14.25
CA LEU A 282 9.47 0.78 14.74
C LEU A 282 10.35 1.69 15.59
N SER A 283 10.06 2.99 15.53
CA SER A 283 10.62 3.99 16.43
C SER A 283 9.51 4.93 16.90
N VAL A 284 9.81 5.69 17.95
CA VAL A 284 8.90 6.70 18.51
C VAL A 284 9.44 8.06 18.17
N VAL A 285 8.61 8.87 17.52
CA VAL A 285 8.89 10.27 17.22
C VAL A 285 9.19 10.98 18.53
N ASN A 286 10.36 11.60 18.65
CA ASN A 286 10.92 12.25 19.85
C ASN A 286 11.67 11.38 20.87
N SER A 287 11.85 10.08 20.61
CA SER A 287 12.79 9.28 21.41
C SER A 287 14.22 9.84 21.31
N SER A 288 15.11 9.41 22.22
CA SER A 288 16.49 9.91 22.33
C SER A 288 17.28 9.86 21.01
N GLN A 289 16.96 8.89 20.15
CA GLN A 289 17.53 8.72 18.81
C GLN A 289 17.34 9.96 17.90
N TRP A 290 16.25 10.73 18.10
CA TRP A 290 15.86 11.84 17.24
C TRP A 290 16.31 13.21 17.77
N ARG A 291 17.03 13.25 18.90
CA ARG A 291 17.29 14.49 19.66
C ARG A 291 17.96 15.64 18.87
N HIS A 292 18.70 15.30 17.82
CA HIS A 292 19.42 16.27 16.99
C HIS A 292 18.66 16.64 15.71
N GLN A 293 17.49 16.04 15.47
CA GLN A 293 16.73 16.21 14.23
C GLN A 293 15.58 17.20 14.41
N ASN A 294 15.29 17.95 13.35
CA ASN A 294 14.17 18.88 13.35
C ASN A 294 12.87 18.18 12.95
N ILE A 295 12.27 17.46 13.90
CA ILE A 295 11.06 16.66 13.71
C ILE A 295 9.84 17.50 13.28
N SER A 296 9.75 18.76 13.73
CA SER A 296 8.62 19.62 13.35
C SER A 296 8.62 19.97 11.86
N ARG A 297 9.80 20.04 11.23
CA ARG A 297 9.90 20.20 9.76
C ARG A 297 9.37 18.99 8.98
N ALA A 298 9.39 17.81 9.56
CA ALA A 298 8.79 16.61 8.95
C ALA A 298 7.27 16.55 9.12
N GLY A 299 6.67 17.47 9.90
CA GLY A 299 5.24 17.45 10.22
C GLY A 299 4.83 16.32 11.18
N TRP A 300 5.80 15.69 11.86
CA TRP A 300 5.54 14.55 12.74
C TRP A 300 5.15 15.01 14.14
N GLN A 301 4.16 14.34 14.73
CA GLN A 301 3.72 14.62 16.10
C GLN A 301 4.54 13.84 17.12
N PRO A 302 4.98 14.48 18.22
CA PRO A 302 5.68 13.80 19.31
C PRO A 302 4.93 12.59 19.88
N GLY A 303 5.68 11.56 20.26
CA GLY A 303 5.15 10.35 20.89
C GLY A 303 4.45 9.38 19.92
N LYS A 304 4.27 9.71 18.64
CA LYS A 304 3.68 8.81 17.64
C LYS A 304 4.69 7.80 17.11
N VAL A 305 4.19 6.71 16.53
CA VAL A 305 5.03 5.65 15.94
C VAL A 305 5.42 6.04 14.51
N VAL A 306 6.66 5.73 14.16
CA VAL A 306 7.21 5.80 12.80
C VAL A 306 7.84 4.45 12.46
N ALA A 307 7.60 3.93 11.26
CA ALA A 307 8.28 2.74 10.79
C ALA A 307 9.58 3.13 10.07
N LEU A 308 10.68 2.48 10.40
CA LEU A 308 11.97 2.58 9.71
C LEU A 308 12.14 1.35 8.84
N ILE A 309 12.00 1.54 7.53
CA ILE A 309 12.09 0.48 6.53
C ILE A 309 13.49 0.54 5.95
N GLN A 310 14.24 -0.55 6.07
CA GLN A 310 15.60 -0.65 5.57
C GLN A 310 15.69 -0.18 4.12
N TRP A 311 16.57 0.78 3.85
CA TRP A 311 16.87 1.17 2.49
C TRP A 311 17.66 0.08 1.78
N LYS A 312 17.43 -0.10 0.47
CA LYS A 312 18.10 -1.13 -0.31
C LYS A 312 18.92 -0.51 -1.42
N ASP A 313 20.23 -0.63 -1.29
CA ASP A 313 21.16 -0.15 -2.30
C ASP A 313 20.86 -0.72 -3.69
N GLY A 314 20.93 0.12 -4.70
CA GLY A 314 20.69 -0.23 -6.09
C GLY A 314 19.23 -0.13 -6.53
N VAL A 315 18.27 0.08 -5.63
CA VAL A 315 16.84 0.28 -6.00
C VAL A 315 16.53 1.72 -6.45
N GLU A 316 17.42 2.67 -6.13
CA GLU A 316 17.32 4.11 -6.41
C GLU A 316 17.80 4.51 -7.81
N THR A 317 18.62 3.67 -8.44
CA THR A 317 19.40 4.08 -9.61
C THR A 317 18.57 4.18 -10.89
N ARG A 318 17.41 3.52 -10.95
CA ARG A 318 16.55 3.44 -12.16
C ARG A 318 15.07 3.29 -11.79
N ARG A 319 14.19 3.74 -12.68
CA ARG A 319 12.75 3.37 -12.63
C ARG A 319 12.61 1.84 -12.62
N SER A 320 11.60 1.33 -11.92
CA SER A 320 11.35 -0.11 -11.87
C SER A 320 11.04 -0.60 -13.28
N ARG A 321 11.69 -1.70 -13.69
CA ARG A 321 11.43 -2.38 -14.97
C ARG A 321 10.88 -3.79 -14.75
N VAL A 322 10.41 -4.07 -13.54
CA VAL A 322 9.92 -5.41 -13.19
C VAL A 322 8.55 -5.58 -13.81
N ARG A 323 8.40 -6.61 -14.64
CA ARG A 323 7.14 -7.00 -15.29
C ARG A 323 6.78 -8.41 -14.90
N MET A 324 5.50 -8.76 -14.99
CA MET A 324 5.07 -10.15 -14.80
C MET A 324 5.77 -11.04 -15.84
N PRO A 325 6.37 -12.19 -15.45
CA PRO A 325 6.98 -13.12 -16.38
C PRO A 325 5.95 -13.55 -17.41
N LYS A 326 6.36 -13.55 -18.69
CA LYS A 326 5.47 -13.84 -19.82
C LYS A 326 4.66 -15.13 -19.62
N ALA A 327 5.29 -16.19 -19.13
CA ALA A 327 4.62 -17.46 -18.87
C ALA A 327 3.50 -17.36 -17.81
N LEU A 328 3.67 -16.51 -16.78
CA LEU A 328 2.66 -16.27 -15.75
C LEU A 328 1.54 -15.35 -16.26
N LEU A 329 1.91 -14.32 -17.02
CA LEU A 329 0.94 -13.40 -17.62
C LEU A 329 0.03 -14.14 -18.60
N GLU A 330 0.60 -14.99 -19.46
CA GLU A 330 -0.17 -15.85 -20.37
C GLU A 330 -1.06 -16.83 -19.59
N ALA A 331 -0.57 -17.40 -18.48
CA ALA A 331 -1.39 -18.30 -17.66
C ALA A 331 -2.59 -17.56 -17.06
N TYR A 332 -2.34 -16.36 -16.50
CA TYR A 332 -3.35 -15.46 -15.95
C TYR A 332 -4.40 -15.09 -17.01
N GLU A 333 -3.99 -14.52 -18.15
CA GLU A 333 -4.89 -14.09 -19.22
C GLU A 333 -5.76 -15.24 -19.77
N ASN A 334 -5.19 -16.44 -19.86
CA ASN A 334 -5.90 -17.63 -20.34
C ASN A 334 -6.74 -18.34 -19.27
N ARG A 335 -6.82 -17.80 -18.04
CA ARG A 335 -7.48 -18.45 -16.89
C ARG A 335 -7.01 -19.89 -16.68
N SER A 336 -5.70 -20.08 -16.80
CA SER A 336 -5.00 -21.35 -16.64
C SER A 336 -3.90 -21.22 -15.59
N SER A 337 -3.20 -22.32 -15.30
CA SER A 337 -2.10 -22.33 -14.34
C SER A 337 -0.77 -22.65 -15.02
N PHE A 338 0.25 -21.88 -14.70
CA PHE A 338 1.63 -22.26 -14.99
C PHE A 338 2.02 -23.43 -14.07
N SER A 339 2.21 -24.61 -14.65
CA SER A 339 2.35 -25.89 -13.94
C SER A 339 3.45 -26.75 -14.56
N SER A 340 3.84 -27.83 -13.89
CA SER A 340 4.82 -28.79 -14.42
C SER A 340 4.51 -29.32 -15.84
N ALA A 341 3.26 -29.25 -16.29
CA ALA A 341 2.85 -29.63 -17.65
C ALA A 341 3.05 -28.52 -18.71
N SER A 342 3.45 -27.31 -18.31
CA SER A 342 3.63 -26.18 -19.22
C SER A 342 4.75 -26.46 -20.22
N ARG A 343 4.42 -26.43 -21.51
CA ARG A 343 5.34 -26.75 -22.63
C ARG A 343 6.58 -25.86 -22.70
N GLN A 344 6.55 -24.71 -22.03
CA GLN A 344 7.63 -23.72 -22.03
C GLN A 344 8.79 -24.12 -21.10
N PHE A 345 8.56 -24.98 -20.10
CA PHE A 345 9.57 -25.37 -19.09
C PHE A 345 10.95 -25.76 -19.67
N PRO A 346 11.03 -26.62 -20.70
CA PRO A 346 12.31 -27.06 -21.23
C PRO A 346 13.14 -25.96 -21.91
N SER A 347 12.52 -24.83 -22.30
CA SER A 347 13.17 -23.71 -22.99
C SER A 347 13.48 -22.50 -22.11
N LEU A 348 13.08 -22.52 -20.83
CA LEU A 348 13.32 -21.40 -19.93
C LEU A 348 14.82 -21.24 -19.60
N SER A 349 15.30 -20.00 -19.61
CA SER A 349 16.66 -19.68 -19.16
C SER A 349 16.75 -19.73 -17.63
N ALA A 350 17.98 -19.72 -17.09
CA ALA A 350 18.19 -19.63 -15.65
C ALA A 350 17.58 -18.35 -15.03
N ASN A 351 17.63 -17.23 -15.76
CA ASN A 351 17.04 -15.97 -15.32
C ASN A 351 15.51 -16.05 -15.32
N ASP A 352 14.90 -16.69 -16.32
CA ASP A 352 13.45 -16.90 -16.37
C ASP A 352 12.99 -17.77 -15.20
N LEU A 353 13.73 -18.85 -14.92
CA LEU A 353 13.45 -19.73 -13.78
C LEU A 353 13.58 -18.99 -12.45
N SER A 354 14.67 -18.27 -12.22
CA SER A 354 14.87 -17.45 -11.02
C SER A 354 13.76 -16.41 -10.85
N SER A 355 13.32 -15.76 -11.94
CA SER A 355 12.20 -14.82 -11.93
C SER A 355 10.90 -15.52 -11.55
N LEU A 356 10.58 -16.67 -12.14
CA LEU A 356 9.37 -17.43 -11.85
C LEU A 356 9.29 -17.90 -10.40
N VAL A 357 10.41 -18.31 -9.79
CA VAL A 357 10.45 -18.66 -8.37
C VAL A 357 10.10 -17.45 -7.51
N GLN A 358 10.78 -16.31 -7.72
CA GLN A 358 10.53 -15.08 -6.95
C GLN A 358 9.11 -14.57 -7.12
N TRP A 359 8.54 -14.70 -8.32
CA TRP A 359 7.14 -14.36 -8.59
C TRP A 359 6.15 -15.33 -7.93
N SER A 360 6.47 -16.62 -7.85
CA SER A 360 5.63 -17.57 -7.11
C SER A 360 5.53 -17.20 -5.62
N ASP A 361 6.63 -16.73 -5.02
CA ASP A 361 6.62 -16.23 -3.64
C ASP A 361 5.85 -14.91 -3.50
N LEU A 362 6.05 -13.97 -4.43
CA LEU A 362 5.32 -12.70 -4.43
C LEU A 362 3.82 -12.93 -4.48
N ILE A 363 3.35 -13.82 -5.36
CA ILE A 363 1.92 -14.13 -5.50
C ILE A 363 1.38 -14.73 -4.19
N LEU A 364 2.09 -15.67 -3.58
CA LEU A 364 1.70 -16.20 -2.27
C LEU A 364 1.66 -15.12 -1.19
N PHE A 365 2.66 -14.24 -1.17
CA PHE A 365 2.79 -13.19 -0.17
C PHE A 365 1.70 -12.13 -0.32
N ASP A 366 1.48 -11.61 -1.53
CA ASP A 366 0.42 -10.64 -1.82
C ASP A 366 -0.96 -11.25 -1.62
N TYR A 367 -1.14 -12.54 -1.95
CA TYR A 367 -2.35 -13.25 -1.59
C TYR A 367 -2.52 -13.30 -0.07
N LEU A 368 -1.54 -13.72 0.73
CA LEU A 368 -1.73 -13.83 2.18
C LEU A 368 -1.96 -12.48 2.86
N THR A 369 -1.21 -11.46 2.47
CA THR A 369 -1.32 -10.09 3.03
C THR A 369 -2.53 -9.35 2.49
N GLY A 370 -3.09 -9.77 1.35
CA GLY A 370 -4.11 -9.02 0.64
C GLY A 370 -3.59 -7.77 -0.05
N HIS A 371 -2.28 -7.68 -0.31
CA HIS A 371 -1.65 -6.47 -0.85
C HIS A 371 -2.29 -6.07 -2.17
N TYR A 372 -2.86 -4.85 -2.21
CA TYR A 372 -3.64 -4.38 -3.35
C TYR A 372 -2.93 -3.33 -4.19
N ASP A 373 -1.76 -2.84 -3.79
CA ASP A 373 -1.02 -1.76 -4.46
C ASP A 373 0.26 -2.27 -5.14
N ARG A 374 0.15 -3.45 -5.77
CA ARG A 374 1.17 -4.05 -6.64
C ARG A 374 0.52 -4.52 -7.94
N VAL A 375 0.29 -5.83 -8.08
CA VAL A 375 -0.31 -6.39 -9.29
C VAL A 375 -1.82 -6.09 -9.33
N ALA A 376 -2.48 -6.05 -8.18
CA ALA A 376 -3.93 -5.84 -8.09
C ALA A 376 -4.36 -4.45 -8.54
N SER A 377 -3.58 -3.41 -8.21
CA SER A 377 -3.80 -2.05 -8.70
C SER A 377 -3.60 -1.93 -10.21
N MET A 378 -2.67 -2.71 -10.80
CA MET A 378 -2.50 -2.75 -12.25
C MET A 378 -3.74 -3.36 -12.92
N GLN A 379 -4.29 -4.45 -12.36
CA GLN A 379 -5.54 -5.03 -12.86
C GLN A 379 -6.71 -4.06 -12.73
N ASP A 380 -6.82 -3.37 -11.59
CA ASP A 380 -7.89 -2.38 -11.40
C ASP A 380 -7.82 -1.26 -12.45
N GLY A 381 -6.60 -0.77 -12.73
CA GLY A 381 -6.37 0.19 -13.83
C GLY A 381 -6.77 -0.39 -15.20
N ALA A 382 -6.33 -1.62 -15.50
CA ALA A 382 -6.66 -2.32 -16.74
C ALA A 382 -8.17 -2.46 -16.95
N ASP A 383 -8.92 -2.80 -15.91
CA ASP A 383 -10.38 -2.96 -15.97
C ASP A 383 -11.10 -1.62 -16.11
N ARG A 384 -10.68 -0.60 -15.34
CA ARG A 384 -11.28 0.75 -15.37
C ARG A 384 -11.07 1.45 -16.70
N GLU A 385 -9.88 1.30 -17.29
CA GLU A 385 -9.51 1.90 -18.57
C GLU A 385 -9.87 1.02 -19.76
N ASN A 386 -10.37 -0.20 -19.50
CA ASN A 386 -10.62 -1.22 -20.52
C ASN A 386 -9.38 -1.44 -21.41
N LYS A 387 -8.20 -1.52 -20.78
CA LYS A 387 -6.89 -1.56 -21.43
C LYS A 387 -6.02 -2.67 -20.80
N SER A 388 -6.15 -3.88 -21.33
CA SER A 388 -5.41 -5.06 -20.84
C SER A 388 -3.88 -4.91 -20.93
N SER A 389 -3.38 -4.04 -21.80
CA SER A 389 -1.93 -3.80 -21.92
C SER A 389 -1.30 -3.23 -20.64
N ILE A 390 -2.10 -2.66 -19.72
CA ILE A 390 -1.61 -2.19 -18.40
C ILE A 390 -1.00 -3.35 -17.60
N MET A 391 -1.49 -4.58 -17.77
CA MET A 391 -0.91 -5.77 -17.13
C MET A 391 0.49 -6.13 -17.67
N HIS A 392 0.90 -5.56 -18.81
CA HIS A 392 2.21 -5.76 -19.43
C HIS A 392 3.23 -4.68 -19.00
N GLU A 393 2.80 -3.70 -18.23
CA GLU A 393 3.63 -2.59 -17.77
C GLU A 393 4.45 -2.96 -16.52
N ASN A 394 5.24 -2.00 -16.03
CA ASN A 394 6.07 -2.20 -14.87
C ASN A 394 5.21 -2.25 -13.59
N ILE A 395 5.54 -3.17 -12.71
CA ILE A 395 4.78 -3.41 -11.48
C ILE A 395 5.19 -2.38 -10.42
N ARG A 396 4.18 -1.67 -9.91
CA ARG A 396 4.33 -0.75 -8.78
C ARG A 396 4.86 -1.48 -7.55
N ASN A 397 5.58 -0.75 -6.69
CA ASN A 397 6.04 -1.25 -5.39
C ASN A 397 6.81 -2.58 -5.42
N LEU A 398 7.43 -2.85 -6.56
CA LEU A 398 8.30 -4.00 -6.79
C LEU A 398 9.58 -3.49 -7.46
N ARG A 399 10.73 -3.79 -6.86
CA ARG A 399 12.04 -3.37 -7.37
C ARG A 399 12.91 -4.58 -7.63
N GLN A 400 13.81 -4.45 -8.59
CA GLN A 400 14.84 -5.46 -8.85
C GLN A 400 16.21 -4.82 -8.70
N VAL A 401 17.10 -5.44 -7.93
CA VAL A 401 18.51 -5.07 -7.90
C VAL A 401 19.13 -5.57 -9.20
N TRP A 402 19.59 -4.66 -10.05
CA TRP A 402 20.08 -4.99 -11.39
C TRP A 402 21.23 -6.00 -11.38
N GLN A 403 22.14 -5.89 -10.41
CA GLN A 403 23.35 -6.70 -10.33
C GLN A 403 23.05 -8.16 -9.99
N SER A 404 22.09 -8.40 -9.10
CA SER A 404 21.76 -9.75 -8.63
C SER A 404 20.52 -10.32 -9.31
N GLY A 405 19.59 -9.49 -9.76
CA GLY A 405 18.27 -9.90 -10.22
C GLY A 405 17.27 -10.15 -9.08
N LYS A 406 17.63 -9.85 -7.83
CA LYS A 406 16.76 -10.03 -6.66
C LYS A 406 15.59 -9.04 -6.68
N LEU A 407 14.38 -9.57 -6.51
CA LEU A 407 13.17 -8.79 -6.30
C LEU A 407 13.05 -8.36 -4.84
N TRP A 408 12.67 -7.10 -4.64
CA TRP A 408 12.34 -6.51 -3.35
C TRP A 408 10.89 -6.03 -3.36
N LEU A 409 10.11 -6.58 -2.42
CA LEU A 409 8.71 -6.25 -2.19
C LEU A 409 8.68 -5.07 -1.23
N ILE A 410 8.72 -3.86 -1.80
CA ILE A 410 8.71 -2.60 -1.05
C ILE A 410 7.28 -2.11 -0.88
N ASP A 411 7.08 -1.12 -0.02
CA ASP A 411 5.81 -0.44 0.15
C ASP A 411 4.65 -1.41 0.51
N ASN A 412 4.73 -2.03 1.68
CA ASN A 412 3.77 -3.04 2.12
C ASN A 412 2.64 -2.46 2.99
N GLU A 413 2.48 -1.14 3.01
CA GLU A 413 1.48 -0.46 3.83
C GLU A 413 0.04 -0.78 3.42
N SER A 414 -0.18 -1.09 2.14
CA SER A 414 -1.45 -1.55 1.56
C SER A 414 -1.70 -3.05 1.78
N GLY A 415 -1.11 -3.65 2.80
CA GLY A 415 -1.34 -5.02 3.25
C GLY A 415 -2.12 -5.10 4.57
N PHE A 416 -2.51 -6.32 4.96
CA PHE A 416 -3.17 -6.66 6.22
C PHE A 416 -4.35 -5.75 6.59
N ARG A 417 -4.21 -4.92 7.63
CA ARG A 417 -5.33 -4.20 8.24
C ARG A 417 -6.05 -3.34 7.20
N ASP A 418 -5.29 -2.50 6.51
CA ASP A 418 -5.85 -1.60 5.52
C ASP A 418 -6.47 -2.38 4.35
N ALA A 419 -5.74 -3.38 3.84
CA ALA A 419 -6.19 -4.24 2.76
C ALA A 419 -7.46 -5.02 3.07
N TYR A 420 -7.53 -5.64 4.24
CA TYR A 420 -8.65 -6.49 4.62
C TYR A 420 -9.89 -5.66 4.94
N GLU A 421 -9.72 -4.50 5.57
CA GLU A 421 -10.81 -3.53 5.73
C GLU A 421 -11.32 -3.09 4.35
N MET A 422 -10.43 -2.76 3.40
CA MET A 422 -10.82 -2.34 2.05
C MET A 422 -11.55 -3.46 1.27
N MET A 423 -11.02 -4.68 1.29
CA MET A 423 -11.55 -5.81 0.52
C MET A 423 -12.84 -6.40 1.10
N PHE A 424 -12.95 -6.47 2.44
CA PHE A 424 -13.94 -7.34 3.08
C PHE A 424 -14.99 -6.60 3.92
N ASN A 425 -14.90 -5.28 4.08
CA ASN A 425 -15.88 -4.50 4.83
C ASN A 425 -17.15 -4.16 4.01
N GLY A 426 -17.58 -5.09 3.15
CA GLY A 426 -18.88 -5.05 2.45
C GLY A 426 -18.99 -4.09 1.27
N ARG A 427 -17.88 -3.54 0.75
CA ARG A 427 -17.88 -2.66 -0.43
C ARG A 427 -17.73 -3.49 -1.70
N GLU A 428 -18.56 -3.24 -2.71
CA GLU A 428 -18.47 -3.89 -4.04
C GLU A 428 -17.09 -3.68 -4.67
N ALA A 429 -16.51 -2.49 -4.51
CA ALA A 429 -15.15 -2.18 -4.95
C ALA A 429 -14.06 -3.01 -4.23
N GLY A 430 -14.33 -3.58 -3.06
CA GLY A 430 -13.38 -4.48 -2.39
C GLY A 430 -13.37 -5.89 -3.01
N GLN A 431 -14.53 -6.33 -3.50
CA GLN A 431 -14.73 -7.69 -4.01
C GLN A 431 -13.90 -7.99 -5.26
N LYS A 432 -13.69 -7.01 -6.15
CA LYS A 432 -12.80 -7.16 -7.32
C LYS A 432 -11.36 -7.53 -6.93
N PHE A 433 -10.84 -7.00 -5.83
CA PHE A 433 -9.49 -7.32 -5.36
C PHE A 433 -9.42 -8.75 -4.81
N VAL A 434 -10.47 -9.21 -4.15
CA VAL A 434 -10.59 -10.61 -3.68
C VAL A 434 -10.56 -11.57 -4.87
N GLU A 435 -11.38 -11.30 -5.90
CA GLU A 435 -11.46 -12.10 -7.12
C GLU A 435 -10.14 -12.09 -7.88
N PHE A 436 -9.49 -10.93 -7.96
CA PHE A 436 -8.17 -10.80 -8.55
C PHE A 436 -7.12 -11.65 -7.82
N HIS A 437 -7.02 -11.54 -6.49
CA HIS A 437 -6.04 -12.33 -5.74
C HIS A 437 -6.27 -13.83 -5.92
N GLU A 438 -7.52 -14.30 -5.91
CA GLU A 438 -7.84 -15.69 -6.25
C GLU A 438 -7.40 -16.05 -7.67
N HIS A 439 -7.64 -15.17 -8.64
CA HIS A 439 -7.28 -15.42 -10.02
C HIS A 439 -5.76 -15.53 -10.23
N VAL A 440 -4.98 -14.65 -9.60
CA VAL A 440 -3.51 -14.68 -9.66
C VAL A 440 -2.94 -15.85 -8.86
N LEU A 441 -3.50 -16.18 -7.69
CA LEU A 441 -3.11 -17.41 -6.98
C LEU A 441 -3.32 -18.64 -7.88
N ASN A 442 -4.45 -18.68 -8.59
CA ASN A 442 -4.77 -19.78 -9.49
C ASN A 442 -3.94 -19.80 -10.78
N SER A 443 -3.17 -18.75 -11.09
CA SER A 443 -2.30 -18.74 -12.27
C SER A 443 -0.96 -19.44 -12.06
N ILE A 444 -0.64 -19.86 -10.84
CA ILE A 444 0.56 -20.62 -10.50
C ILE A 444 0.24 -21.97 -9.88
N CYS A 445 1.03 -22.98 -10.24
CA CYS A 445 0.98 -24.32 -9.66
C CYS A 445 2.36 -24.91 -9.33
N VAL A 446 3.40 -24.07 -9.29
CA VAL A 446 4.75 -24.46 -8.85
C VAL A 446 5.24 -23.48 -7.79
N PHE A 447 5.69 -24.00 -6.65
CA PHE A 447 5.98 -23.22 -5.45
C PHE A 447 7.31 -23.64 -4.81
N ARG A 448 7.87 -22.81 -3.94
CA ARG A 448 8.99 -23.24 -3.08
C ARG A 448 8.49 -24.16 -1.98
N LYS A 449 9.15 -25.31 -1.83
CA LYS A 449 8.73 -26.34 -0.87
C LYS A 449 8.80 -25.84 0.57
N LYS A 450 9.88 -25.12 0.91
CA LYS A 450 10.10 -24.56 2.25
C LYS A 450 9.02 -23.54 2.63
N THR A 451 8.65 -22.67 1.69
CA THR A 451 7.58 -21.66 1.87
C THR A 451 6.24 -22.33 2.14
N VAL A 452 5.81 -23.25 1.26
CA VAL A 452 4.54 -23.96 1.41
C VAL A 452 4.47 -24.73 2.73
N ALA A 453 5.57 -25.38 3.11
CA ALA A 453 5.65 -26.08 4.38
C ALA A 453 5.37 -25.15 5.57
N LYS A 454 5.99 -23.97 5.59
CA LYS A 454 5.77 -22.92 6.62
C LYS A 454 4.35 -22.34 6.58
N VAL A 455 3.78 -22.14 5.39
CA VAL A 455 2.36 -21.73 5.23
C VAL A 455 1.42 -22.79 5.80
N ALA A 456 1.63 -24.06 5.48
CA ALA A 456 0.80 -25.17 5.97
C ALA A 456 0.91 -25.34 7.49
N ALA A 457 2.13 -25.19 8.01
CA ALA A 457 2.44 -25.11 9.43
C ALA A 457 1.61 -24.01 10.12
N LEU A 458 1.71 -22.78 9.64
CA LEU A 458 0.95 -21.65 10.18
C LEU A 458 -0.57 -21.85 10.02
N ALA A 459 -1.04 -22.40 8.91
CA ALA A 459 -2.46 -22.69 8.66
C ALA A 459 -3.05 -23.75 9.60
N ALA A 460 -2.20 -24.60 10.21
CA ALA A 460 -2.62 -25.65 11.14
C ALA A 460 -2.83 -25.12 12.56
N GLU A 461 -2.33 -23.93 12.88
CA GLU A 461 -2.55 -23.27 14.17
C GLU A 461 -4.02 -22.94 14.38
N SER A 462 -4.49 -22.98 15.64
CA SER A 462 -5.86 -22.58 15.97
C SER A 462 -6.10 -21.10 15.67
N ASP A 463 -5.09 -20.29 16.00
CA ASP A 463 -5.13 -18.83 15.97
C ASP A 463 -3.88 -18.27 15.27
N PRO A 464 -3.72 -18.48 13.95
CA PRO A 464 -2.51 -18.08 13.21
C PRO A 464 -2.24 -16.58 13.25
N HIS A 465 -3.30 -15.76 13.33
CA HIS A 465 -3.19 -14.32 13.51
C HIS A 465 -2.44 -13.94 14.80
N LEU A 466 -2.70 -14.64 15.91
CA LEU A 466 -1.99 -14.41 17.18
C LEU A 466 -0.53 -14.86 17.10
N VAL A 467 -0.22 -15.91 16.33
CA VAL A 467 1.17 -16.34 16.09
C VAL A 467 1.95 -15.22 15.42
N LEU A 468 1.39 -14.62 14.36
CA LEU A 468 2.03 -13.50 13.66
C LEU A 468 2.19 -12.26 14.56
N GLU A 469 1.15 -11.87 15.31
CA GLU A 469 1.23 -10.70 16.19
C GLU A 469 2.21 -10.88 17.34
N ARG A 470 2.23 -12.06 17.97
CA ARG A 470 3.18 -12.35 19.04
C ARG A 470 4.61 -12.39 18.51
N PHE A 471 4.80 -12.93 17.30
CA PHE A 471 6.10 -12.91 16.65
C PHE A 471 6.58 -11.47 16.40
N ALA A 472 5.71 -10.60 15.86
CA ALA A 472 6.01 -9.19 15.68
C ALA A 472 6.32 -8.48 17.01
N ALA A 473 5.47 -8.63 18.03
CA ALA A 473 5.64 -8.00 19.34
C ALA A 473 6.90 -8.47 20.09
N MET A 474 7.30 -9.72 19.90
CA MET A 474 8.50 -10.28 20.53
C MET A 474 9.78 -9.69 19.96
N HIS A 475 9.81 -9.47 18.64
CA HIS A 475 10.97 -8.93 17.93
C HIS A 475 10.99 -7.39 17.88
N ASP A 476 9.82 -6.75 17.95
CA ASP A 476 9.69 -5.29 18.04
C ASP A 476 8.55 -4.93 19.02
N PRO A 477 8.87 -4.71 20.30
CA PRO A 477 7.89 -4.41 21.34
C PRO A 477 7.06 -3.15 21.09
N LEU A 478 7.52 -2.23 20.23
CA LEU A 478 6.73 -1.04 19.89
C LEU A 478 5.49 -1.38 19.04
N TYR A 479 5.42 -2.60 18.49
CA TYR A 479 4.22 -3.10 17.82
C TYR A 479 2.96 -2.98 18.70
N GLU A 480 3.09 -3.19 20.02
CA GLU A 480 1.96 -3.10 20.97
C GLU A 480 1.31 -1.71 21.03
N ARG A 481 2.01 -0.68 20.53
CA ARG A 481 1.48 0.69 20.45
C ARG A 481 0.50 0.86 19.29
N LEU A 482 0.58 0.01 18.26
CA LEU A 482 -0.30 0.06 17.10
C LEU A 482 -1.66 -0.58 17.44
N LYS A 483 -2.72 0.23 17.58
CA LYS A 483 -4.03 -0.26 18.02
C LYS A 483 -4.92 -0.68 16.87
N TRP A 484 -5.53 -1.85 16.98
CA TRP A 484 -6.57 -2.31 16.06
C TRP A 484 -7.91 -1.66 16.33
N SER A 485 -8.69 -1.43 15.27
CA SER A 485 -10.14 -1.27 15.41
C SER A 485 -10.75 -2.65 15.70
N LYS A 486 -11.88 -2.69 16.44
CA LYS A 486 -12.55 -3.97 16.72
C LYS A 486 -12.91 -4.72 15.43
N ASN A 487 -13.50 -4.02 14.46
CA ASN A 487 -13.91 -4.61 13.19
C ASN A 487 -12.71 -5.04 12.34
N GLY A 488 -11.66 -4.22 12.26
CA GLY A 488 -10.45 -4.54 11.52
C GLY A 488 -9.73 -5.76 12.09
N TYR A 489 -9.71 -5.92 13.42
CA TYR A 489 -9.14 -7.09 14.06
C TYR A 489 -9.91 -8.37 13.75
N GLU A 490 -11.25 -8.34 13.79
CA GLU A 490 -12.07 -9.51 13.44
C GLU A 490 -11.90 -9.90 11.97
N LEU A 491 -11.80 -8.92 11.06
CA LEU A 491 -11.47 -9.16 9.66
C LEU A 491 -10.10 -9.81 9.50
N PHE A 492 -9.06 -9.27 10.17
CA PHE A 492 -7.72 -9.85 10.18
C PHE A 492 -7.73 -11.30 10.66
N LYS A 493 -8.30 -11.55 11.84
CA LYS A 493 -8.43 -12.88 12.43
C LYS A 493 -9.07 -13.89 11.48
N TYR A 494 -10.22 -13.53 10.90
CA TYR A 494 -10.98 -14.46 10.06
C TYR A 494 -10.32 -14.65 8.69
N GLN A 495 -9.98 -13.56 8.00
CA GLN A 495 -9.51 -13.62 6.61
C GLN A 495 -8.10 -14.15 6.51
N PHE A 496 -7.21 -13.85 7.47
CA PHE A 496 -5.84 -14.35 7.43
C PHE A 496 -5.81 -15.88 7.55
N HIS A 497 -6.59 -16.43 8.49
CA HIS A 497 -6.75 -17.88 8.63
C HIS A 497 -7.38 -18.49 7.36
N LYS A 498 -8.46 -17.90 6.84
CA LYS A 498 -9.12 -18.40 5.63
C LYS A 498 -8.17 -18.43 4.43
N ARG A 499 -7.39 -17.37 4.22
CA ARG A 499 -6.44 -17.25 3.10
C ARG A 499 -5.27 -18.22 3.25
N LEU A 500 -4.74 -18.44 4.45
CA LEU A 500 -3.75 -19.49 4.71
C LEU A 500 -4.26 -20.88 4.30
N LYS A 501 -5.48 -21.24 4.72
CA LYS A 501 -6.11 -22.52 4.34
C LYS A 501 -6.31 -22.63 2.83
N ARG A 502 -6.76 -21.56 2.19
CA ARG A 502 -6.97 -21.52 0.74
C ARG A 502 -5.69 -21.74 -0.05
N VAL A 503 -4.55 -21.18 0.39
CA VAL A 503 -3.23 -21.48 -0.20
C VAL A 503 -2.90 -22.97 -0.09
N VAL A 504 -3.05 -23.56 1.11
CA VAL A 504 -2.76 -25.00 1.32
C VAL A 504 -3.65 -25.88 0.44
N GLU A 505 -4.93 -25.55 0.34
CA GLU A 505 -5.89 -26.24 -0.53
C GLU A 505 -5.49 -26.12 -2.01
N TRP A 506 -5.10 -24.93 -2.45
CA TRP A 506 -4.67 -24.70 -3.83
C TRP A 506 -3.40 -25.47 -4.18
N VAL A 507 -2.39 -25.44 -3.30
CA VAL A 507 -1.16 -26.22 -3.50
C VAL A 507 -1.46 -27.72 -3.61
N ARG A 508 -2.37 -28.23 -2.77
CA ARG A 508 -2.81 -29.64 -2.84
C ARG A 508 -3.51 -29.94 -4.16
N HIS A 509 -4.36 -29.03 -4.64
CA HIS A 509 -5.03 -29.16 -5.94
C HIS A 509 -4.00 -29.22 -7.07
N CYS A 510 -2.99 -28.35 -7.07
CA CYS A 510 -1.92 -28.37 -8.08
C CYS A 510 -1.12 -29.69 -8.10
N GLY A 511 -0.98 -30.38 -6.96
CA GLY A 511 -0.35 -31.71 -6.90
C GLY A 511 -1.19 -32.84 -7.52
N GLN A 512 -2.47 -32.61 -7.74
CA GLN A 512 -3.41 -33.56 -8.35
C GLN A 512 -3.57 -33.37 -9.86
N LEU A 513 -3.12 -32.23 -10.39
CA LEU A 513 -3.04 -31.97 -11.83
C LEU A 513 -1.90 -32.81 -12.48
#